data_AF-A0AA38PP20-F1
#
_entry.id   AF-A0AA38PP20-F1
#
_cell.length_a   1.000
_cell.length_b   1.000
_cell.length_c   1.000
_cell.angle_alpha   90.00
_cell.angle_beta   90.00
_cell.angle_gamma   90.00
#
_symmetry.space_group_name_H-M   'P 1'
#
loop_
_entity.id
_entity.type
_entity.pdbx_description
1 polymer ?
#
loop_
_entity_poly.entity_id
_entity_poly.type
_entity_poly.pdbx_seq_one_letter_code
_entity_poly.pdbx_strand_id
1 'polypeptide(L)'
;MHSPGAVEVLVVPRIPLRLHLHSSGSRKRPRNTRPPSALFSIHDCSPEDQHLFTEPSDCEVSGKYYVHSKLGRFEYGLLVKRLNPLKLKLTGHVKPELRKLFFESEHPVVRQRPMPLPEFWKFETGDVVSIEDSEAIGTVETVLPSTCEVHTQNTGLLSVPTWKLRKRIVPGDYIKVLAGEYVDQTGLVGGKIGRSIGIIPNGTHEIVSISFSRFSSANFF
;
A
#
# COMPACT_ATOMS: atom_id res chain seq x y z
N MET A 1 0.74 -14.42 -31.25
CA MET A 1 0.28 -13.09 -31.72
C MET A 1 0.52 -12.08 -30.61
N HIS A 2 1.58 -11.27 -30.74
CA HIS A 2 1.88 -10.20 -29.79
C HIS A 2 1.00 -8.99 -30.11
N SER A 3 0.10 -8.61 -29.19
CA SER A 3 -0.60 -7.33 -29.28
C SER A 3 0.43 -6.21 -29.07
N PRO A 4 0.70 -5.35 -30.06
CA PRO A 4 1.50 -4.15 -29.83
C PRO A 4 0.75 -3.27 -28.82
N GLY A 5 1.41 -2.90 -27.72
CA GLY A 5 0.87 -1.95 -26.75
C GLY A 5 0.32 -2.53 -25.44
N ALA A 6 0.53 -3.81 -25.10
CA ALA A 6 0.21 -4.30 -23.76
C ALA A 6 1.28 -3.86 -22.74
N VAL A 7 0.85 -3.39 -21.56
CA VAL A 7 1.74 -3.04 -20.44
C VAL A 7 1.75 -4.14 -19.39
N GLU A 8 2.91 -4.37 -18.79
CA GLU A 8 3.05 -5.26 -17.64
C GLU A 8 2.69 -4.51 -16.36
N VAL A 9 1.84 -5.12 -15.53
CA VAL A 9 1.45 -4.60 -14.24
C VAL A 9 1.65 -5.66 -13.16
N LEU A 10 2.07 -5.21 -11.97
CA LEU A 10 2.14 -6.03 -10.78
C LEU A 10 0.78 -5.99 -10.07
N VAL A 11 0.28 -7.17 -9.71
CA VAL A 11 -1.05 -7.33 -9.12
C VAL A 11 -0.95 -8.21 -7.90
N VAL A 12 -1.52 -7.78 -6.78
CA VAL A 12 -1.71 -8.66 -5.61
C VAL A 12 -2.67 -9.80 -6.00
N PRO A 13 -2.22 -11.07 -5.99
CA PRO A 13 -3.04 -12.17 -6.44
C PRO A 13 -4.25 -12.41 -5.54
N ARG A 14 -5.24 -13.11 -6.11
CA ARG A 14 -6.45 -13.57 -5.45
C ARG A 14 -6.71 -15.00 -5.89
N ILE A 15 -5.90 -15.90 -5.34
CA ILE A 15 -5.84 -17.29 -5.75
C ILE A 15 -6.44 -18.15 -4.64
N PRO A 16 -7.33 -19.11 -4.94
CA PRO A 16 -7.82 -20.03 -3.93
C PRO A 16 -6.68 -20.95 -3.44
N LEU A 17 -6.68 -21.29 -2.15
CA LEU A 17 -5.69 -22.17 -1.52
C LEU A 17 -5.66 -23.61 -2.09
N ARG A 18 -6.64 -23.98 -2.93
CA ARG A 18 -6.70 -25.25 -3.64
C ARG A 18 -7.05 -24.99 -5.09
N LEU A 19 -6.15 -25.29 -6.01
CA LEU A 19 -6.36 -25.05 -7.44
C LEU A 19 -7.17 -26.18 -8.11
N HIS A 20 -7.15 -27.38 -7.52
CA HIS A 20 -7.77 -28.59 -8.08
C HIS A 20 -9.28 -28.82 -7.84
N LEU A 21 -10.02 -27.92 -7.20
CA LEU A 21 -11.46 -28.14 -6.89
C LEU A 21 -12.44 -27.90 -8.07
N HIS A 22 -11.99 -27.94 -9.32
CA HIS A 22 -12.84 -27.72 -10.49
C HIS A 22 -12.89 -28.90 -11.47
N SER A 23 -12.75 -30.12 -10.98
CA SER A 23 -13.20 -31.30 -11.73
C SER A 23 -14.18 -32.13 -10.90
N SER A 24 -15.39 -32.28 -11.44
CA SER A 24 -16.51 -33.15 -11.01
C SER A 24 -17.31 -32.75 -9.76
N GLY A 25 -18.64 -32.59 -9.94
CA GLY A 25 -19.63 -32.53 -8.87
C GLY A 25 -20.56 -31.32 -8.94
N SER A 26 -21.73 -31.51 -9.53
CA SER A 26 -22.86 -30.58 -9.45
C SER A 26 -23.26 -30.35 -7.99
N ARG A 27 -22.75 -29.28 -7.37
CA ARG A 27 -23.33 -28.66 -6.17
C ARG A 27 -23.46 -27.17 -6.42
N LYS A 28 -24.65 -26.64 -6.12
CA LYS A 28 -25.03 -25.23 -6.31
C LYS A 28 -23.89 -24.32 -5.84
N ARG A 29 -23.26 -23.63 -6.80
CA ARG A 29 -22.12 -22.74 -6.55
C ARG A 29 -22.51 -21.72 -5.48
N PRO A 30 -21.79 -21.60 -4.35
CA PRO A 30 -21.93 -20.43 -3.51
C PRO A 30 -21.56 -19.20 -4.36
N ARG A 31 -22.37 -18.16 -4.19
CA ARG A 31 -22.39 -16.93 -4.96
C ARG A 31 -21.01 -16.25 -4.95
N ASN A 32 -20.22 -16.47 -5.99
CA ASN A 32 -19.14 -15.59 -6.48
C ASN A 32 -18.28 -14.90 -5.39
N THR A 33 -17.77 -15.64 -4.41
CA THR A 33 -16.83 -15.09 -3.42
C THR A 33 -15.44 -15.08 -4.02
N ARG A 34 -15.06 -13.94 -4.60
CA ARG A 34 -13.69 -13.71 -5.07
C ARG A 34 -12.70 -13.95 -3.90
N PRO A 35 -11.63 -14.74 -4.10
CA PRO A 35 -10.66 -14.99 -3.03
C PRO A 35 -10.08 -13.69 -2.43
N PRO A 36 -9.65 -13.72 -1.16
CA PRO A 36 -8.97 -12.60 -0.53
C PRO A 36 -7.67 -12.28 -1.27
N SER A 37 -7.25 -11.01 -1.17
CA SER A 37 -5.95 -10.58 -1.67
C SER A 37 -4.86 -11.05 -0.71
N ALA A 38 -3.85 -11.73 -1.24
CA ALA A 38 -2.69 -12.20 -0.49
C ALA A 38 -1.48 -12.28 -1.43
N LEU A 39 -0.27 -12.22 -0.88
CA LEU A 39 0.94 -12.55 -1.64
C LEU A 39 0.95 -14.05 -1.93
N PHE A 40 1.40 -14.42 -3.11
CA PHE A 40 1.58 -15.82 -3.49
C PHE A 40 2.82 -16.40 -2.79
N SER A 41 2.64 -17.56 -2.18
CA SER A 41 3.71 -18.42 -1.67
C SER A 41 3.44 -19.84 -2.16
N ILE A 42 4.47 -20.48 -2.72
CA ILE A 42 4.36 -21.88 -3.14
C ILE A 42 4.13 -22.81 -1.95
N HIS A 43 4.64 -22.44 -0.77
CA HIS A 43 4.49 -23.23 0.46
C HIS A 43 3.06 -23.21 1.01
N ASP A 44 2.25 -22.22 0.62
CA ASP A 44 0.83 -22.14 0.98
C ASP A 44 -0.04 -23.02 0.06
N CYS A 45 0.53 -23.51 -1.05
CA CYS A 45 -0.15 -24.42 -1.96
C CYS A 45 -0.12 -25.86 -1.43
N SER A 46 -1.17 -26.62 -1.74
CA SER A 46 -1.18 -28.05 -1.44
C SER A 46 0.01 -28.76 -2.12
N PRO A 47 0.58 -29.82 -1.53
CA PRO A 47 1.67 -30.57 -2.17
C PRO A 47 1.32 -31.06 -3.59
N GLU A 48 0.04 -31.37 -3.80
CA GLU A 48 -0.51 -31.73 -5.11
C GLU A 48 -0.55 -30.56 -6.08
N ASP A 49 -0.66 -29.30 -5.65
CA ASP A 49 -0.68 -28.14 -6.55
C ASP A 49 0.75 -27.60 -6.82
N GLN A 50 1.72 -27.87 -5.94
CA GLN A 50 3.07 -27.29 -6.03
C GLN A 50 3.81 -27.66 -7.33
N HIS A 51 3.61 -28.88 -7.83
CA HIS A 51 4.23 -29.33 -9.10
C HIS A 51 3.74 -28.57 -10.34
N LEU A 52 2.65 -27.81 -10.23
CA LEU A 52 2.13 -26.98 -11.32
C LEU A 52 2.91 -25.66 -11.48
N PHE A 53 3.79 -25.35 -10.53
CA PHE A 53 4.63 -24.17 -10.53
C PHE A 53 6.08 -24.55 -10.87
N THR A 54 6.67 -23.79 -11.78
CA THR A 54 8.07 -23.95 -12.18
C THR A 54 8.87 -22.75 -11.72
N GLU A 55 10.00 -22.99 -11.06
CA GLU A 55 11.03 -21.97 -10.83
C GLU A 55 11.86 -21.82 -12.12
N PRO A 56 11.98 -20.61 -12.69
CA PRO A 56 12.83 -20.41 -13.86
C PRO A 56 14.29 -20.69 -13.52
N SER A 57 14.96 -21.50 -14.33
CA SER A 57 16.36 -21.93 -14.11
C SER A 57 17.38 -20.78 -14.16
N ASP A 58 17.02 -19.67 -14.81
CA ASP A 58 17.89 -18.51 -15.03
C ASP A 58 17.74 -17.40 -13.96
N CYS A 59 16.97 -17.65 -12.90
CA CYS A 59 16.81 -16.68 -11.82
C CYS A 59 17.89 -16.89 -10.74
N GLU A 60 18.85 -15.97 -10.67
CA GLU A 60 19.88 -15.92 -9.61
C GLU A 60 19.29 -15.80 -8.19
N VAL A 61 17.98 -15.52 -8.07
CA VAL A 61 17.28 -15.35 -6.80
C VAL A 61 16.19 -16.41 -6.66
N SER A 62 16.57 -17.59 -6.16
CA SER A 62 15.64 -18.67 -5.80
C SER A 62 14.55 -18.18 -4.83
N GLY A 63 13.33 -18.70 -4.97
CA GLY A 63 12.20 -18.38 -4.08
C GLY A 63 11.45 -17.08 -4.35
N LYS A 64 11.85 -16.28 -5.35
CA LYS A 64 11.19 -15.00 -5.67
C LYS A 64 10.46 -14.98 -7.01
N TYR A 65 10.53 -16.08 -7.77
CA TYR A 65 9.96 -16.15 -9.11
C TYR A 65 9.33 -17.52 -9.34
N TYR A 66 8.05 -17.54 -9.69
CA TYR A 66 7.31 -18.76 -10.02
C TYR A 66 6.50 -18.58 -11.30
N VAL A 67 6.43 -19.60 -12.13
CA VAL A 67 5.59 -19.60 -13.34
C VAL A 67 4.58 -20.73 -13.25
N HIS A 68 3.31 -20.39 -13.51
CA HIS A 68 2.24 -21.36 -13.66
C HIS A 68 1.59 -21.20 -15.03
N SER A 69 1.44 -22.30 -15.75
CA SER A 69 0.92 -22.34 -17.13
C SER A 69 -0.39 -21.56 -17.35
N LYS A 70 -1.37 -21.71 -16.44
CA LYS A 70 -2.66 -21.03 -16.48
C LYS A 70 -2.73 -19.69 -15.70
N LEU A 71 -2.11 -19.61 -14.52
CA LEU A 71 -2.25 -18.45 -13.64
C LEU A 71 -1.30 -17.31 -14.01
N GLY A 72 -0.19 -17.60 -14.69
CA GLY A 72 0.80 -16.62 -15.13
C GLY A 72 2.08 -16.65 -14.29
N ARG A 73 2.83 -15.55 -14.36
CA ARG A 73 4.13 -15.38 -13.71
C ARG A 73 3.98 -14.63 -12.39
N PHE A 74 4.61 -15.13 -11.34
CA PHE A 74 4.67 -14.53 -10.02
C PHE A 74 6.08 -14.05 -9.74
N GLU A 75 6.20 -12.83 -9.23
CA GLU A 75 7.44 -12.18 -8.84
C GLU A 75 7.26 -11.61 -7.44
N TYR A 76 8.08 -12.03 -6.49
CA TYR A 76 8.01 -11.61 -5.09
C TYR A 76 6.60 -11.78 -4.48
N GLY A 77 5.91 -12.86 -4.87
CA GLY A 77 4.53 -13.14 -4.48
C GLY A 77 3.46 -12.28 -5.18
N LEU A 78 3.83 -11.33 -6.04
CA LEU A 78 2.90 -10.56 -6.88
C LEU A 78 2.70 -11.25 -8.23
N LEU A 79 1.50 -11.17 -8.78
CA LEU A 79 1.18 -11.69 -10.11
C LEU A 79 1.48 -10.63 -11.19
N VAL A 80 2.28 -11.00 -12.18
CA VAL A 80 2.54 -10.18 -13.36
C VAL A 80 1.43 -10.41 -14.38
N LYS A 81 0.72 -9.33 -14.76
CA LYS A 81 -0.29 -9.36 -15.81
C LYS A 81 0.05 -8.42 -16.94
N ARG A 82 -0.17 -8.88 -18.16
CA ARG A 82 -0.17 -8.02 -19.35
C ARG A 82 -1.58 -7.49 -19.57
N LEU A 83 -1.75 -6.18 -19.46
CA LEU A 83 -3.04 -5.52 -19.64
C LEU A 83 -2.97 -4.51 -20.78
N ASN A 84 -4.11 -4.31 -21.45
CA ASN A 84 -4.24 -3.22 -22.41
C ASN A 84 -4.32 -1.89 -21.62
N PRO A 85 -3.46 -0.89 -21.91
CA PRO A 85 -3.46 0.41 -21.26
C PRO A 85 -4.82 1.10 -21.27
N LEU A 86 -5.62 0.92 -22.33
CA LEU A 86 -6.96 1.49 -22.45
C LEU A 86 -7.96 0.95 -21.42
N LYS A 87 -7.64 -0.19 -20.78
CA LYS A 87 -8.44 -0.78 -19.69
C LYS A 87 -7.94 -0.37 -18.29
N LEU A 88 -6.87 0.42 -18.22
CA LEU A 88 -6.32 0.90 -16.96
C LEU A 88 -6.91 2.26 -16.63
N LYS A 89 -7.27 2.44 -15.36
CA LYS A 89 -7.65 3.73 -14.80
C LYS A 89 -6.58 4.14 -13.80
N LEU A 90 -5.99 5.32 -14.02
CA LEU A 90 -5.10 5.93 -13.04
C LEU A 90 -5.87 6.25 -11.76
N THR A 91 -5.25 5.98 -10.61
CA THR A 91 -5.81 6.29 -9.29
C THR A 91 -4.74 6.99 -8.46
N GLY A 92 -5.13 8.06 -7.76
CA GLY A 92 -4.26 8.75 -6.79
C GLY A 92 -4.17 8.03 -5.45
N HIS A 93 -5.06 7.06 -5.21
CA HIS A 93 -5.16 6.33 -3.95
C HIS A 93 -5.17 4.81 -4.15
N VAL A 94 -4.77 4.10 -3.11
CA VAL A 94 -4.77 2.64 -3.04
C VAL A 94 -5.39 2.17 -1.71
N LYS A 95 -6.06 1.03 -1.74
CA LYS A 95 -6.56 0.39 -0.52
C LYS A 95 -5.41 0.07 0.44
N PRO A 96 -5.55 0.35 1.74
CA PRO A 96 -4.49 0.10 2.73
C PRO A 96 -3.95 -1.33 2.73
N GLU A 97 -4.85 -2.30 2.61
CA GLU A 97 -4.51 -3.73 2.64
C GLU A 97 -3.67 -4.11 1.41
N LEU A 98 -3.99 -3.54 0.25
CA LEU A 98 -3.22 -3.75 -0.96
C LEU A 98 -1.85 -3.08 -0.87
N ARG A 99 -1.80 -1.84 -0.35
CA ARG A 99 -0.53 -1.12 -0.14
C ARG A 99 0.40 -1.91 0.77
N LYS A 100 -0.14 -2.43 1.89
CA LYS A 100 0.60 -3.30 2.81
C LYS A 100 1.20 -4.50 2.08
N LEU A 101 0.40 -5.25 1.32
CA LEU A 101 0.87 -6.43 0.58
C LEU A 101 1.94 -6.08 -0.46
N PHE A 102 1.82 -4.95 -1.15
CA PHE A 102 2.88 -4.49 -2.06
C PHE A 102 4.19 -4.15 -1.31
N PHE A 103 4.14 -3.51 -0.14
CA PHE A 103 5.35 -3.28 0.66
C PHE A 103 5.96 -4.58 1.18
N GLU A 104 5.13 -5.52 1.65
CA GLU A 104 5.55 -6.84 2.13
C GLU A 104 6.16 -7.72 1.04
N SER A 105 5.81 -7.48 -0.23
CA SER A 105 6.45 -8.19 -1.36
C SER A 105 7.94 -7.89 -1.46
N GLU A 106 8.40 -6.72 -0.98
CA GLU A 106 9.76 -6.22 -1.19
C GLU A 106 10.22 -6.19 -2.66
N HIS A 107 9.26 -6.18 -3.60
CA HIS A 107 9.54 -6.18 -5.02
C HIS A 107 10.40 -4.95 -5.41
N PRO A 108 11.50 -5.08 -6.18
CA PRO A 108 12.42 -3.98 -6.49
C PRO A 108 11.73 -2.75 -7.09
N VAL A 109 10.83 -2.97 -8.07
CA VAL A 109 10.00 -1.90 -8.65
C VAL A 109 9.16 -1.17 -7.60
N VAL A 110 8.56 -1.88 -6.65
CA VAL A 110 7.76 -1.25 -5.58
C VAL A 110 8.64 -0.45 -4.63
N ARG A 111 9.85 -0.93 -4.33
CA ARG A 111 10.82 -0.22 -3.47
C ARG A 111 11.35 1.07 -4.11
N GLN A 112 11.46 1.09 -5.44
CA GLN A 112 12.05 2.21 -6.18
C GLN A 112 11.03 3.23 -6.69
N ARG A 113 9.74 2.88 -6.73
CA ARG A 113 8.69 3.73 -7.29
C ARG A 113 7.77 4.30 -6.21
N PRO A 114 7.30 5.54 -6.36
CA PRO A 114 6.33 6.10 -5.44
C PRO A 114 5.01 5.35 -5.53
N MET A 115 4.49 4.95 -4.37
CA MET A 115 3.22 4.26 -4.24
C MET A 115 2.09 5.25 -3.94
N PRO A 116 0.94 5.18 -4.63
CA PRO A 116 -0.23 6.02 -4.33
C PRO A 116 -0.59 5.97 -2.84
N LEU A 117 -1.00 7.10 -2.26
CA LEU A 117 -1.31 7.18 -0.84
C LEU A 117 -2.50 6.26 -0.47
N PRO A 118 -2.58 5.79 0.79
CA PRO A 118 -3.78 5.10 1.26
C PRO A 118 -5.06 5.92 1.02
N GLU A 119 -6.19 5.27 0.75
CA GLU A 119 -7.49 5.96 0.55
C GLU A 119 -7.93 6.82 1.74
N PHE A 120 -7.55 6.43 2.97
CA PHE A 120 -7.83 7.22 4.17
C PHE A 120 -6.92 8.45 4.30
N TRP A 121 -5.82 8.52 3.54
CA TRP A 121 -4.84 9.58 3.66
C TRP A 121 -5.26 10.77 2.80
N LYS A 122 -5.62 11.87 3.47
CA LYS A 122 -6.04 13.12 2.84
C LYS A 122 -5.25 14.29 3.41
N PHE A 123 -4.97 15.26 2.54
CA PHE A 123 -4.47 16.56 2.94
C PHE A 123 -5.61 17.56 2.91
N GLU A 124 -5.56 18.52 3.81
CA GLU A 124 -6.50 19.63 3.97
C GLU A 124 -5.72 20.94 4.01
N THR A 125 -6.35 22.02 3.54
CA THR A 125 -5.77 23.37 3.68
C THR A 125 -5.51 23.67 5.16
N GLY A 126 -4.33 24.18 5.46
CA GLY A 126 -3.84 24.42 6.83
C GLY A 126 -3.05 23.25 7.42
N ASP A 127 -3.02 22.07 6.79
CA ASP A 127 -2.16 20.97 7.24
C ASP A 127 -0.68 21.39 7.19
N VAL A 128 0.05 21.16 8.28
CA VAL A 128 1.50 21.30 8.30
C VAL A 128 2.12 20.01 7.78
N VAL A 129 2.98 20.12 6.76
CA VAL A 129 3.57 18.98 6.05
C VAL A 129 5.08 19.11 5.94
N SER A 130 5.76 17.97 5.89
CA SER A 130 7.15 17.84 5.46
C SER A 130 7.21 17.26 4.05
N ILE A 131 8.13 17.75 3.22
CA ILE A 131 8.30 17.31 1.83
C ILE A 131 9.43 16.27 1.75
N GLU A 132 9.11 15.02 1.41
CA GLU A 132 10.06 13.92 1.19
C GLU A 132 11.15 14.31 0.18
N ASP A 133 12.37 13.82 0.42
CA ASP A 133 13.62 14.21 -0.25
C ASP A 133 14.12 15.64 0.06
N SER A 134 13.44 16.36 0.95
CA SER A 134 13.90 17.63 1.51
C SER A 134 13.61 17.69 3.01
N GLU A 135 14.31 18.54 3.75
CA GLU A 135 13.92 18.85 5.14
C GLU A 135 12.92 20.02 5.20
N ALA A 136 12.35 20.41 4.05
CA ALA A 136 11.43 21.53 3.97
C ALA A 136 10.11 21.21 4.68
N ILE A 137 9.67 22.17 5.48
CA ILE A 137 8.38 22.17 6.17
C ILE A 137 7.56 23.31 5.59
N GLY A 138 6.27 23.06 5.38
CA GLY A 138 5.34 24.08 4.93
C GLY A 138 3.92 23.78 5.33
N THR A 139 3.03 24.68 4.95
CA THR A 139 1.59 24.57 5.19
C THR A 139 0.87 24.39 3.87
N VAL A 140 -0.05 23.44 3.80
CA VAL A 140 -0.89 23.24 2.61
C VAL A 140 -1.81 24.44 2.44
N GLU A 141 -1.74 25.13 1.31
CA GLU A 141 -2.67 26.20 0.94
C GLU A 141 -3.80 25.65 0.08
N THR A 142 -3.46 24.86 -0.94
CA THR A 142 -4.42 24.29 -1.90
C THR A 142 -4.21 22.79 -2.07
N VAL A 143 -5.30 22.04 -2.10
CA VAL A 143 -5.29 20.59 -2.40
C VAL A 143 -5.79 20.36 -3.81
N LEU A 144 -4.96 19.75 -4.66
CA LEU A 144 -5.27 19.36 -6.03
C LEU A 144 -5.33 17.82 -6.14
N PRO A 145 -5.88 17.24 -7.24
CA PRO A 145 -6.09 15.80 -7.34
C PRO A 145 -4.84 14.92 -7.17
N SER A 146 -3.64 15.41 -7.51
CA SER A 146 -2.38 14.67 -7.42
C SER A 146 -1.24 15.43 -6.75
N THR A 147 -1.44 16.72 -6.47
CA THR A 147 -0.46 17.63 -5.87
C THR A 147 -1.12 18.45 -4.76
N CYS A 148 -0.32 19.06 -3.90
CA CYS A 148 -0.76 20.16 -3.05
C CYS A 148 0.13 21.36 -3.31
N GLU A 149 -0.44 22.55 -3.23
CA GLU A 149 0.32 23.79 -3.13
C GLU A 149 0.68 23.98 -1.66
N VAL A 150 1.98 24.01 -1.38
CA VAL A 150 2.55 24.07 -0.04
C VAL A 150 3.37 25.34 0.08
N HIS A 151 2.98 26.21 1.01
CA HIS A 151 3.74 27.39 1.35
C HIS A 151 4.85 27.04 2.32
N THR A 152 6.10 27.19 1.91
CA THR A 152 7.26 27.05 2.78
C THR A 152 7.84 28.42 3.10
N GLN A 153 8.42 28.57 4.28
CA GLN A 153 9.01 29.85 4.71
C GLN A 153 10.19 30.30 3.82
N ASN A 154 10.91 29.35 3.23
CA ASN A 154 12.17 29.63 2.53
C ASN A 154 12.02 29.77 1.01
N THR A 155 11.06 29.05 0.40
CA THR A 155 10.90 29.01 -1.06
C THR A 155 9.54 29.55 -1.52
N GLY A 156 8.69 29.99 -0.60
CA GLY A 156 7.32 30.40 -0.90
C GLY A 156 6.44 29.23 -1.32
N LEU A 157 5.52 29.48 -2.25
CA LEU A 157 4.54 28.50 -2.69
C LEU A 157 5.14 27.48 -3.66
N LEU A 158 5.05 26.19 -3.31
CA LEU A 158 5.52 25.08 -4.11
C LEU A 158 4.37 24.15 -4.50
N SER A 159 4.32 23.71 -5.76
CA SER A 159 3.45 22.60 -6.16
C SER A 159 4.16 21.27 -5.92
N VAL A 160 3.69 20.49 -4.95
CA VAL A 160 4.34 19.26 -4.49
C VAL A 160 3.44 18.05 -4.75
N PRO A 161 3.93 16.97 -5.38
CA PRO A 161 3.17 15.72 -5.49
C PRO A 161 2.77 15.18 -4.12
N THR A 162 1.49 14.81 -3.96
CA THR A 162 0.94 14.33 -2.69
C THR A 162 1.73 13.15 -2.11
N TRP A 163 2.24 12.25 -2.95
CA TRP A 163 3.06 11.11 -2.51
C TRP A 163 4.40 11.50 -1.89
N LYS A 164 4.91 12.72 -2.13
CA LYS A 164 6.08 13.28 -1.44
C LYS A 164 5.72 13.96 -0.13
N LEU A 165 4.45 14.20 0.16
CA LEU A 165 4.07 14.91 1.38
C LEU A 165 3.86 13.93 2.54
N ARG A 166 4.25 14.35 3.73
CA ARG A 166 3.92 13.69 4.99
C ARG A 166 3.36 14.74 5.94
N LYS A 167 2.24 14.45 6.59
CA LYS A 167 1.72 15.30 7.67
C LYS A 167 2.77 15.34 8.79
N ARG A 168 3.14 16.54 9.20
CA ARG A 168 4.10 16.75 10.27
C ARG A 168 3.37 16.51 11.59
N ILE A 169 3.89 15.56 12.36
CA ILE A 169 3.39 15.22 13.70
C ILE A 169 4.57 15.34 14.66
N VAL A 170 4.43 16.17 15.68
CA VAL A 170 5.44 16.44 16.71
C VAL A 170 4.88 16.19 18.12
N PRO A 171 5.74 15.96 19.12
CA PRO A 171 5.31 15.88 20.51
C PRO A 171 4.51 17.12 20.92
N GLY A 172 3.41 16.89 21.63
CA GLY A 172 2.44 17.93 22.02
C GLY A 172 1.26 18.08 21.07
N ASP A 173 1.34 17.58 19.83
CA ASP A 173 0.20 17.60 18.92
C ASP A 173 -0.94 16.73 19.46
N TYR A 174 -2.18 17.18 19.24
CA TYR A 174 -3.37 16.38 19.46
C TYR A 174 -3.81 15.74 18.14
N ILE A 175 -3.93 14.41 18.09
CA ILE A 175 -4.20 13.69 16.84
C ILE A 175 -5.32 12.67 16.98
N LYS A 176 -5.84 12.23 15.83
CA LYS A 176 -6.74 11.09 15.68
C LYS A 176 -6.10 10.04 14.77
N VAL A 177 -6.17 8.77 15.17
CA VAL A 177 -5.67 7.65 14.37
C VAL A 177 -6.70 7.29 13.29
N LEU A 178 -6.29 7.28 12.02
CA LEU A 178 -7.21 7.01 10.90
C LEU A 178 -7.22 5.56 10.42
N ALA A 179 -6.23 4.75 10.78
CA ALA A 179 -6.15 3.37 10.29
C ALA A 179 -5.35 2.45 11.22
N GLY A 180 -5.65 1.16 11.11
CA GLY A 180 -5.00 0.10 11.87
C GLY A 180 -5.72 -0.24 13.16
N GLU A 181 -5.01 -0.92 14.05
CA GLU A 181 -5.53 -1.49 15.30
C GLU A 181 -6.14 -0.45 16.25
N TYR A 182 -5.58 0.77 16.26
CA TYR A 182 -5.98 1.85 17.15
C TYR A 182 -6.83 2.92 16.43
N VAL A 183 -7.51 2.56 15.33
CA VAL A 183 -8.36 3.48 14.56
C VAL A 183 -9.38 4.18 15.45
N ASP A 184 -9.67 5.44 15.12
CA ASP A 184 -10.56 6.35 15.83
C ASP A 184 -10.11 6.81 17.22
N GLN A 185 -9.01 6.26 17.77
CA GLN A 185 -8.44 6.78 19.00
C GLN A 185 -7.88 8.18 18.80
N THR A 186 -8.11 9.03 19.81
CA THR A 186 -7.56 10.38 19.89
C THR A 186 -6.66 10.52 21.10
N GLY A 187 -5.68 11.42 21.02
CA GLY A 187 -4.78 11.65 22.13
C GLY A 187 -3.63 12.58 21.80
N LEU A 188 -2.83 12.87 22.82
CA LEU A 188 -1.64 13.69 22.71
C LEU A 188 -0.45 12.85 22.24
N VAL A 189 0.37 13.43 21.38
CA VAL A 189 1.64 12.82 20.97
C VAL A 189 2.65 13.00 22.09
N GLY A 190 3.04 11.90 22.73
CA GLY A 190 4.04 11.90 23.80
C GLY A 190 5.49 11.84 23.27
N GLY A 191 5.69 11.26 22.09
CA GLY A 191 7.03 11.12 21.53
C GLY A 191 7.06 10.43 20.17
N LYS A 192 8.20 10.51 19.49
CA LYS A 192 8.45 9.85 18.20
C LYS A 192 9.77 9.10 18.28
N ILE A 193 9.75 7.81 17.93
CA ILE A 193 10.95 6.96 17.85
C ILE A 193 10.99 6.33 16.46
N GLY A 194 11.95 6.77 15.64
CA GLY A 194 12.08 6.32 14.25
C GLY A 194 10.79 6.50 13.46
N ARG A 195 10.18 5.38 13.05
CA ARG A 195 8.90 5.31 12.33
C ARG A 195 7.74 4.94 13.25
N SER A 196 7.79 5.26 14.53
CA SER A 196 6.65 5.09 15.43
C SER A 196 6.36 6.37 16.22
N ILE A 197 5.10 6.60 16.54
CA ILE A 197 4.61 7.69 17.39
C ILE A 197 3.96 7.07 18.61
N GLY A 198 4.35 7.55 19.79
CA GLY A 198 3.67 7.27 21.04
C GLY A 198 2.52 8.25 21.21
N ILE A 199 1.30 7.73 21.34
CA ILE A 199 0.11 8.51 21.70
C ILE A 199 -0.25 8.20 23.14
N ILE A 200 -0.69 9.21 23.88
CA ILE A 200 -1.37 9.09 25.18
C ILE A 200 -2.86 9.27 24.90
N PRO A 201 -3.65 8.18 24.81
CA PRO A 201 -5.07 8.27 24.53
C PRO A 201 -5.83 9.03 25.62
N ASN A 202 -6.95 9.65 25.23
CA ASN A 202 -7.83 10.29 26.21
C ASN A 202 -8.30 9.29 27.27
N GLY A 203 -8.15 9.67 28.55
CA GLY A 203 -8.66 8.89 29.68
C GLY A 203 -7.78 7.70 30.07
N THR A 204 -6.59 7.54 29.49
CA THR A 204 -5.61 6.53 29.91
C THR A 204 -4.28 7.18 30.29
N HIS A 205 -3.48 6.48 31.10
CA HIS A 205 -2.09 6.86 31.42
C HIS A 205 -1.06 6.01 30.66
N GLU A 206 -1.52 5.17 29.73
CA GLU A 206 -0.66 4.26 28.98
C GLU A 206 -0.29 4.86 27.62
N ILE A 207 0.99 4.74 27.25
CA ILE A 207 1.47 5.15 25.93
C ILE A 207 1.27 4.01 24.95
N VAL A 208 0.51 4.28 23.89
CA VAL A 208 0.34 3.36 22.77
C VAL A 208 1.31 3.74 21.66
N SER A 209 2.17 2.80 21.25
CA SER A 209 3.11 2.99 20.14
C SER A 209 2.47 2.56 18.82
N ILE A 210 2.39 3.47 17.86
CA ILE A 210 1.76 3.24 16.56
C ILE A 210 2.76 3.54 15.44
N SER A 211 2.83 2.67 14.42
CA SER A 211 3.77 2.83 13.30
C SER A 211 3.31 3.87 12.27
N PHE A 212 4.26 4.64 11.72
CA PHE A 212 4.12 5.75 10.77
C PHE A 212 3.40 5.41 9.47
N SER A 213 3.27 4.13 9.13
CA SER A 213 2.49 3.70 7.97
C SER A 213 0.97 3.89 8.13
N ARG A 214 0.50 4.44 9.27
CA ARG A 214 -0.91 4.38 9.71
C ARG A 214 -1.56 5.70 10.19
N PHE A 215 -0.94 6.87 10.09
CA PHE A 215 -1.52 8.12 10.65
C PHE A 215 -2.34 8.96 9.64
N SER A 216 -2.99 10.00 10.15
CA SER A 216 -2.93 11.37 9.63
C SER A 216 -2.85 12.29 10.86
N SER A 217 -2.28 13.49 10.77
CA SER A 217 -2.64 14.53 11.74
C SER A 217 -4.06 14.99 11.40
N ALA A 218 -4.83 15.30 12.43
CA ALA A 218 -6.06 16.06 12.29
C ALA A 218 -5.79 17.33 13.09
N ASN A 219 -5.73 18.48 12.40
CA ASN A 219 -5.81 19.76 13.08
C ASN A 219 -7.24 19.89 13.60
N PHE A 220 -7.48 19.43 14.83
CA PHE A 220 -8.68 19.83 15.56
C PHE A 220 -8.36 21.16 16.25
N PHE A 221 -9.09 22.19 15.82
CA PHE A 221 -9.18 23.47 16.53
C PHE A 221 -9.83 23.28 17.90
#